data_AF-A0A558AQB5-F1
#
_entry.id   AF-A0A558AQB5-F1
#
_cell.length_a   1.000
_cell.length_b   1.000
_cell.length_c   1.000
_cell.angle_alpha   90.00
_cell.angle_beta   90.00
_cell.angle_gamma   90.00
#
_symmetry.space_group_name_H-M   'P 1'
#
loop_
_entity.id
_entity.type
_entity.pdbx_description
1 polymer ?
#
loop_
_entity_poly.entity_id
_entity_poly.type
_entity_poly.pdbx_seq_one_letter_code
_entity_poly.pdbx_strand_id
1 'polypeptide(L)'
;MAERPGRQPVAVPESVGYILKRLLLGRPLISSRLHSERLSNPVALGVLSPDAISSSAYGTEEILIELLPYAGLAAFSLVLPITGIILFILILVTASYRQVVMTYTRAGGSYVVARENFGPRFAQIAAAALLIDYVVTVAVQAAAGTVAVVSAIPVLGPYHLEITIAVVVLLCYANLRGLREAGRPFAVPTYFFAGMVVLMIVVGLVRDFAGTLPRYDPAQLAGAVPVQQGNGLVMGATILVVLRAFANGGSSLTGVEAISNTVSAFRKPQGRNARKVLTVMACVLGFLVGGVSYLASVTHATPYQAGYPS
;
A
#
# COMPACT_ATOMS: atom_id res chain seq x y z
N MET A 1 38.78 14.03 -45.89
CA MET A 1 38.17 12.98 -45.05
C MET A 1 36.66 13.14 -45.18
N ALA A 2 36.01 12.33 -46.01
CA ALA A 2 34.60 12.51 -46.38
C ALA A 2 33.66 11.95 -45.30
N GLU A 3 32.69 12.76 -44.90
CA GLU A 3 31.60 12.43 -43.99
C GLU A 3 30.74 11.31 -44.59
N ARG A 4 30.55 10.21 -43.83
CA ARG A 4 29.67 9.11 -44.25
C ARG A 4 28.21 9.60 -44.15
N PRO A 5 27.38 9.43 -45.20
CA PRO A 5 25.98 9.80 -45.12
C PRO A 5 25.27 8.93 -44.07
N GLY A 6 24.55 9.57 -43.15
CA GLY A 6 23.76 8.91 -42.12
C GLY A 6 22.75 7.95 -42.75
N ARG A 7 22.75 6.70 -42.28
CA ARG A 7 21.74 5.70 -42.65
C ARG A 7 20.34 6.27 -42.37
N GLN A 8 19.56 6.48 -43.42
CA GLN A 8 18.13 6.73 -43.27
C GLN A 8 17.49 5.54 -42.54
N PRO A 9 16.63 5.76 -41.53
CA PRO A 9 15.92 4.66 -40.88
C PRO A 9 15.07 3.95 -41.92
N VAL A 10 15.34 2.65 -42.11
CA VAL A 10 14.57 1.78 -43.00
C VAL A 10 13.10 1.84 -42.55
N ALA A 11 12.24 2.40 -43.41
CA ALA A 11 10.80 2.45 -43.18
C ALA A 11 10.22 1.04 -43.36
N VAL A 12 10.29 0.24 -42.30
CA VAL A 12 9.60 -1.05 -42.24
C VAL A 12 8.09 -0.75 -42.23
N PRO A 13 7.28 -1.32 -43.13
CA PRO A 13 5.84 -1.12 -43.11
C PRO A 13 5.27 -1.54 -41.75
N GLU A 14 4.60 -0.61 -41.08
CA GLU A 14 4.00 -0.84 -39.76
C GLU A 14 2.93 -1.94 -39.89
N SER A 15 3.06 -3.03 -39.12
CA SER A 15 2.05 -4.10 -39.15
C SER A 15 0.69 -3.55 -38.72
N VAL A 16 -0.41 -4.10 -39.24
CA VAL A 16 -1.78 -3.69 -38.86
C VAL A 16 -1.97 -3.74 -37.34
N GLY A 17 -1.37 -4.74 -36.68
CA GLY A 17 -1.34 -4.84 -35.22
C GLY A 17 -0.55 -3.71 -34.53
N TYR A 18 0.55 -3.25 -35.12
CA TYR A 18 1.30 -2.09 -34.63
C TYR A 18 0.51 -0.79 -34.79
N ILE A 19 -0.20 -0.61 -35.91
CA ILE A 19 -1.05 0.57 -36.15
C ILE A 19 -2.22 0.62 -35.17
N LEU A 20 -2.92 -0.50 -34.96
CA LEU A 20 -3.98 -0.62 -33.94
C LEU A 20 -3.44 -0.37 -32.52
N LYS A 21 -2.27 -0.95 -32.20
CA LYS A 21 -1.60 -0.74 -30.91
C LYS A 21 -1.20 0.71 -30.70
N ARG A 22 -0.72 1.38 -31.74
CA ARG A 22 -0.33 2.80 -31.73
C ARG A 22 -1.53 3.75 -31.67
N LEU A 23 -2.65 3.37 -32.29
CA LEU A 23 -3.92 4.11 -32.19
C LEU A 23 -4.50 4.00 -30.77
N LEU A 24 -4.47 2.81 -30.17
CA LEU A 24 -5.02 2.56 -28.83
C LEU A 24 -4.11 3.07 -27.70
N LEU A 25 -2.80 2.79 -27.76
CA LEU A 25 -1.83 3.06 -26.68
C LEU A 25 -1.01 4.35 -26.90
N GLY A 26 -1.08 4.95 -28.09
CA GLY A 26 -0.28 6.13 -28.44
C GLY A 26 1.07 5.80 -29.07
N ARG A 27 1.87 6.85 -29.34
CA ARG A 27 3.21 6.70 -29.93
C ARG A 27 4.18 6.14 -28.87
N PRO A 28 5.10 5.22 -29.24
CA PRO A 28 6.08 4.70 -28.30
C PRO A 28 6.95 5.84 -27.74
N LEU A 29 6.98 5.97 -26.42
CA LEU A 29 7.83 6.93 -25.73
C LEU A 29 9.29 6.48 -25.83
N ILE A 30 10.16 7.34 -26.37
CA ILE A 30 11.59 7.04 -26.53
C ILE A 30 12.25 7.10 -25.15
N SER A 31 12.89 6.01 -24.73
CA SER A 31 13.57 5.84 -23.42
C SER A 31 14.58 6.94 -23.08
N SER A 32 15.14 7.61 -24.09
CA SER A 32 16.10 8.72 -23.91
C SER A 32 15.45 10.05 -23.50
N ARG A 33 14.12 10.20 -23.63
CA ARG A 33 13.36 11.36 -23.09
C ARG A 33 12.77 11.10 -21.70
N LEU A 34 12.82 9.87 -21.18
CA LEU A 34 12.30 9.46 -19.87
C LEU A 34 13.14 9.92 -18.66
N HIS A 35 14.18 10.74 -18.88
CA HIS A 35 15.19 11.06 -17.86
C HIS A 35 14.90 12.33 -17.03
N SER A 36 13.76 13.02 -17.22
CA SER A 36 13.72 14.48 -17.01
C SER A 36 13.10 15.03 -15.72
N GLU A 37 12.60 14.24 -14.76
CA GLU A 37 12.20 14.84 -13.48
C GLU A 37 12.61 14.02 -12.25
N ARG A 38 13.70 14.44 -11.61
CA ARG A 38 14.02 13.97 -10.26
C ARG A 38 13.04 14.57 -9.26
N LEU A 39 12.45 13.71 -8.44
CA LEU A 39 11.43 14.08 -7.46
C LEU A 39 12.04 14.88 -6.30
N SER A 40 11.39 15.97 -5.92
CA SER A 40 11.65 16.64 -4.65
C SER A 40 11.06 15.84 -3.50
N ASN A 41 11.52 16.03 -2.28
CA ASN A 41 11.10 15.20 -1.14
C ASN A 41 9.57 15.16 -0.91
N PRO A 42 8.82 16.29 -0.99
CA PRO A 42 7.36 16.24 -0.84
C PRO A 42 6.68 15.47 -1.99
N VAL A 43 7.13 15.70 -3.22
CA VAL A 43 6.57 14.99 -4.38
C VAL A 43 6.89 13.49 -4.30
N ALA A 44 8.11 13.14 -3.89
CA ALA A 44 8.52 11.76 -3.69
C ALA A 44 7.72 11.07 -2.58
N LEU A 45 7.43 11.76 -1.47
CA LEU A 45 6.56 11.23 -0.40
C LEU A 45 5.16 10.95 -0.97
N GLY A 46 4.54 11.91 -1.66
CA GLY A 46 3.19 11.72 -2.20
C GLY A 46 3.09 10.66 -3.30
N VAL A 47 4.12 10.50 -4.14
CA VAL A 47 4.13 9.56 -5.27
C VAL A 47 4.59 8.16 -4.90
N LEU A 48 5.51 8.01 -3.94
CA LEU A 48 6.12 6.72 -3.58
C LEU A 48 5.57 6.11 -2.29
N SER A 49 4.79 6.85 -1.51
CA SER A 49 4.11 6.35 -0.30
C SER A 49 2.62 6.00 -0.44
N PRO A 50 1.92 6.09 -1.59
CA PRO A 50 0.52 5.66 -1.68
C PRO A 50 0.31 4.24 -1.18
N ASP A 51 1.17 3.30 -1.62
CA ASP A 51 1.06 1.89 -1.25
C ASP A 51 1.12 1.71 0.27
N ALA A 52 2.14 2.30 0.91
CA ALA A 52 2.32 2.25 2.36
C ALA A 52 1.19 2.96 3.12
N ILE A 53 0.77 4.14 2.68
CA ILE A 53 -0.24 4.92 3.37
C ILE A 53 -1.64 4.29 3.21
N SER A 54 -1.94 3.73 2.05
CA SER A 54 -3.24 3.07 1.79
C SER A 54 -3.41 1.79 2.60
N SER A 55 -2.32 1.08 2.94
CA SER A 55 -2.40 -0.15 3.73
C SER A 55 -2.85 0.06 5.17
N SER A 56 -2.76 1.29 5.70
CA SER A 56 -3.35 1.62 7.00
C SER A 56 -4.88 1.62 6.99
N ALA A 57 -5.52 1.63 5.82
CA ALA A 57 -6.98 1.64 5.71
C ALA A 57 -7.59 0.26 6.01
N TYR A 58 -6.94 -0.82 5.59
CA TYR A 58 -7.46 -2.19 5.74
C TYR A 58 -6.69 -3.01 6.79
N GLY A 59 -5.45 -2.64 7.14
CA GLY A 59 -4.61 -3.46 8.01
C GLY A 59 -5.18 -3.73 9.41
N THR A 60 -5.81 -2.73 10.03
CA THR A 60 -6.52 -2.90 11.32
C THR A 60 -7.77 -3.78 11.17
N GLU A 61 -8.48 -3.65 10.05
CA GLU A 61 -9.68 -4.42 9.75
C GLU A 61 -9.35 -5.91 9.64
N GLU A 62 -8.28 -6.24 8.93
CA GLU A 62 -7.79 -7.62 8.75
C GLU A 62 -7.38 -8.29 10.08
N ILE A 63 -6.86 -7.53 11.04
CA ILE A 63 -6.60 -8.04 12.41
C ILE A 63 -7.93 -8.43 13.07
N LEU A 64 -8.94 -7.59 12.96
CA LEU A 64 -10.25 -7.80 13.58
C LEU A 64 -11.00 -8.97 12.93
N ILE A 65 -10.99 -9.07 11.60
CA ILE A 65 -11.63 -10.18 10.85
C ILE A 65 -11.13 -11.54 11.34
N GLU A 66 -9.83 -11.66 11.61
CA GLU A 66 -9.24 -12.92 12.10
C GLU A 66 -9.47 -13.15 13.59
N LEU A 67 -9.54 -12.10 14.41
CA LEU A 67 -9.71 -12.25 15.86
C LEU A 67 -11.17 -12.46 16.27
N LEU A 68 -12.12 -11.74 15.68
CA LEU A 68 -13.53 -11.73 16.12
C LEU A 68 -14.19 -13.13 16.15
N PRO A 69 -14.00 -14.00 15.15
CA PRO A 69 -14.64 -15.32 15.12
C PRO A 69 -14.21 -16.24 16.27
N TYR A 70 -13.03 -16.01 16.84
CA TYR A 70 -12.42 -16.92 17.81
C TYR A 70 -12.22 -16.31 19.19
N ALA A 71 -11.90 -15.01 19.25
CA ALA A 71 -11.65 -14.25 20.47
C ALA A 71 -12.86 -13.40 20.91
N GLY A 72 -13.88 -13.25 20.06
CA GLY A 72 -15.07 -12.46 20.36
C GLY A 72 -14.71 -11.02 20.77
N LEU A 73 -15.31 -10.51 21.85
CA LEU A 73 -15.04 -9.15 22.34
C LEU A 73 -13.59 -8.94 22.82
N ALA A 74 -12.87 -10.02 23.19
CA ALA A 74 -11.45 -9.90 23.55
C ALA A 74 -10.58 -9.46 22.37
N ALA A 75 -11.07 -9.61 21.13
CA ALA A 75 -10.40 -9.11 19.93
C ALA A 75 -10.08 -7.61 20.01
N PHE A 76 -11.02 -6.78 20.49
CA PHE A 76 -10.81 -5.34 20.60
C PHE A 76 -9.72 -4.97 21.62
N SER A 77 -9.51 -5.80 22.63
CA SER A 77 -8.38 -5.66 23.57
C SER A 77 -7.06 -6.18 23.00
N LEU A 78 -7.10 -7.17 22.10
CA LEU A 78 -5.92 -7.78 21.46
C LEU A 78 -5.40 -6.99 20.24
N VAL A 79 -6.23 -6.18 19.59
CA VAL A 79 -5.83 -5.37 18.43
C VAL A 79 -4.72 -4.38 18.78
N LEU A 80 -4.81 -3.72 19.94
CA LEU A 80 -3.80 -2.76 20.39
C LEU A 80 -2.41 -3.39 20.62
N PRO A 81 -2.25 -4.47 21.40
CA PRO A 81 -0.94 -5.09 21.59
C PRO A 81 -0.37 -5.66 20.28
N ILE A 82 -1.20 -6.26 19.41
CA ILE A 82 -0.76 -6.74 18.09
C ILE A 82 -0.28 -5.56 17.23
N THR A 83 -1.04 -4.47 17.21
CA THR A 83 -0.63 -3.23 16.52
C THR A 83 0.68 -2.69 17.08
N GLY A 84 0.87 -2.72 18.40
CA GLY A 84 2.14 -2.33 19.04
C GLY A 84 3.34 -3.13 18.54
N ILE A 85 3.19 -4.44 18.36
CA ILE A 85 4.24 -5.30 17.77
C ILE A 85 4.49 -4.93 16.31
N ILE A 86 3.43 -4.69 15.51
CA ILE A 86 3.55 -4.27 14.11
C ILE A 86 4.28 -2.92 14.00
N LEU A 87 3.95 -1.95 14.85
CA LEU A 87 4.63 -0.65 14.91
C LEU A 87 6.09 -0.77 15.35
N PHE A 88 6.40 -1.69 16.26
CA PHE A 88 7.77 -1.99 16.62
C PHE A 88 8.56 -2.55 15.43
N ILE A 89 7.96 -3.46 14.65
CA ILE A 89 8.58 -3.97 13.42
C ILE A 89 8.74 -2.85 12.38
N LEU A 90 7.77 -1.94 12.25
CA LEU A 90 7.90 -0.77 11.38
C LEU A 90 9.15 0.05 11.74
N ILE A 91 9.41 0.26 13.03
CA ILE A 91 10.61 0.97 13.51
C ILE A 91 11.88 0.21 13.09
N LEU A 92 11.93 -1.11 13.30
CA LEU A 92 13.09 -1.94 12.95
C LEU A 92 13.35 -1.95 11.44
N VAL A 93 12.31 -2.17 10.62
CA VAL A 93 12.38 -2.18 9.16
C VAL A 93 12.81 -0.81 8.65
N THR A 94 12.23 0.26 9.18
CA THR A 94 12.61 1.63 8.82
C THR A 94 14.07 1.90 9.18
N ALA A 95 14.53 1.50 10.37
CA ALA A 95 15.91 1.66 10.77
C ALA A 95 16.89 0.92 9.83
N SER A 96 16.55 -0.32 9.45
CA SER A 96 17.31 -1.11 8.49
C SER A 96 17.35 -0.44 7.11
N TYR A 97 16.19 -0.06 6.56
CA TYR A 97 16.12 0.58 5.25
C TYR A 97 16.80 1.94 5.20
N ARG A 98 16.83 2.72 6.31
CA ARG A 98 17.57 3.98 6.39
C ARG A 98 19.07 3.80 6.13
N GLN A 99 19.64 2.66 6.49
CA GLN A 99 21.04 2.32 6.20
C GLN A 99 21.19 1.88 4.73
N VAL A 100 20.30 1.00 4.27
CA VAL A 100 20.32 0.47 2.90
C VAL A 100 20.23 1.60 1.86
N VAL A 101 19.28 2.54 1.99
CA VAL A 101 19.10 3.63 1.02
C VAL A 101 20.25 4.65 0.98
N MET A 102 21.08 4.68 2.04
CA MET A 102 22.29 5.52 2.07
C MET A 102 23.44 4.91 1.28
N THR A 103 23.57 3.58 1.33
CA THR A 103 24.64 2.83 0.63
C THR A 103 24.25 2.56 -0.82
N TYR A 104 23.02 2.09 -1.05
CA TYR A 104 22.51 1.67 -2.34
C TYR A 104 21.65 2.77 -2.97
N THR A 105 22.29 3.64 -3.73
CA THR A 105 21.63 4.74 -4.45
C THR A 105 21.34 4.43 -5.92
N ARG A 106 21.87 3.31 -6.44
CA ARG A 106 21.63 2.84 -7.80
C ARG A 106 20.23 2.24 -7.92
N ALA A 107 19.67 2.29 -9.13
CA ALA A 107 18.38 1.67 -9.42
C ALA A 107 18.46 0.14 -9.24
N GLY A 108 17.42 -0.45 -8.64
CA GLY A 108 17.26 -1.89 -8.53
C GLY A 108 17.04 -2.47 -7.12
N GLY A 109 17.03 -1.61 -6.09
CA GLY A 109 16.44 -1.94 -4.78
C GLY A 109 16.92 -3.24 -4.15
N SER A 110 15.99 -4.00 -3.57
CA SER A 110 16.27 -5.27 -2.87
C SER A 110 16.96 -6.32 -3.75
N TYR A 111 16.73 -6.33 -5.07
CA TYR A 111 17.42 -7.22 -6.00
C TYR A 111 18.92 -6.92 -6.10
N VAL A 112 19.29 -5.64 -6.24
CA VAL A 112 20.70 -5.22 -6.32
C VAL A 112 21.42 -5.52 -5.01
N VAL A 113 20.76 -5.21 -3.88
CA VAL A 113 21.31 -5.52 -2.55
C VAL A 113 21.54 -7.02 -2.39
N ALA A 114 20.56 -7.87 -2.74
CA ALA A 114 20.70 -9.31 -2.65
C ALA A 114 21.79 -9.86 -3.58
N ARG A 115 21.88 -9.33 -4.81
CA ARG A 115 22.87 -9.76 -5.80
C ARG A 115 24.30 -9.44 -5.38
N GLU A 116 24.54 -8.24 -4.86
CA GLU A 116 25.88 -7.81 -4.47
C GLU A 116 26.38 -8.52 -3.20
N ASN A 117 25.48 -8.95 -2.30
CA ASN A 117 25.87 -9.60 -1.04
C ASN A 117 25.81 -11.14 -1.06
N PHE A 118 24.82 -11.72 -1.74
CA PHE A 118 24.56 -13.18 -1.71
C PHE A 118 24.70 -13.84 -3.08
N GLY A 119 24.93 -13.06 -4.13
CA GLY A 119 25.09 -13.56 -5.49
C GLY A 119 23.77 -13.79 -6.25
N PRO A 120 23.85 -14.24 -7.52
CA PRO A 120 22.71 -14.25 -8.43
C PRO A 120 21.55 -15.16 -8.03
N ARG A 121 21.83 -16.31 -7.40
CA ARG A 121 20.79 -17.30 -7.02
C ARG A 121 19.81 -16.73 -5.99
N PHE A 122 20.34 -16.10 -4.93
CA PHE A 122 19.50 -15.47 -3.92
C PHE A 122 18.81 -14.21 -4.44
N ALA A 123 19.47 -13.47 -5.35
CA ALA A 123 18.84 -12.32 -5.99
C ALA A 123 17.61 -12.69 -6.82
N GLN A 124 17.58 -13.87 -7.45
CA GLN A 124 16.40 -14.36 -8.18
C GLN A 124 15.20 -14.58 -7.26
N ILE A 125 15.42 -15.07 -6.04
CA ILE A 125 14.36 -15.22 -5.03
C ILE A 125 13.79 -13.85 -4.66
N ALA A 126 14.66 -12.86 -4.42
CA ALA A 126 14.22 -11.48 -4.15
C ALA A 126 13.44 -10.87 -5.32
N ALA A 127 13.87 -11.12 -6.56
CA ALA A 127 13.15 -10.66 -7.75
C ALA A 127 11.77 -11.32 -7.88
N ALA A 128 11.67 -12.64 -7.65
CA ALA A 128 10.40 -13.35 -7.69
C ALA A 128 9.44 -12.85 -6.61
N ALA A 129 9.94 -12.63 -5.38
CA ALA A 129 9.15 -12.06 -4.29
C ALA A 129 8.62 -10.67 -4.63
N LEU A 130 9.46 -9.77 -5.19
CA LEU A 130 9.04 -8.43 -5.62
C LEU A 130 7.99 -8.46 -6.75
N LEU A 131 8.09 -9.42 -7.68
CA LEU A 131 7.10 -9.55 -8.75
C LEU A 131 5.73 -9.99 -8.19
N ILE A 132 5.73 -10.95 -7.27
CA ILE A 132 4.51 -11.39 -6.58
C ILE A 132 3.92 -10.21 -5.78
N ASP A 133 4.76 -9.53 -5.02
CA ASP A 133 4.38 -8.36 -4.22
C ASP A 133 3.70 -7.28 -5.08
N TYR A 134 4.27 -6.91 -6.23
CA TYR A 134 3.63 -5.93 -7.13
C TYR A 134 2.32 -6.41 -7.73
N VAL A 135 2.18 -7.69 -8.08
CA VAL A 135 0.93 -8.23 -8.61
C VAL A 135 -0.16 -8.23 -7.53
N VAL A 136 0.19 -8.70 -6.32
CA VAL A 136 -0.73 -8.74 -5.18
C VAL A 136 -1.12 -7.33 -4.76
N THR A 137 -0.18 -6.38 -4.75
CA THR A 137 -0.43 -4.98 -4.39
C THR A 137 -1.47 -4.35 -5.30
N VAL A 138 -1.35 -4.53 -6.62
CA VAL A 138 -2.35 -4.01 -7.58
C VAL A 138 -3.73 -4.64 -7.34
N ALA A 139 -3.78 -5.93 -7.05
CA ALA A 139 -5.04 -6.62 -6.80
C ALA A 139 -5.70 -6.16 -5.49
N VAL A 140 -4.95 -6.15 -4.38
CA VAL A 140 -5.44 -5.79 -3.04
C VAL A 140 -5.85 -4.33 -2.97
N GLN A 141 -5.05 -3.40 -3.49
CA GLN A 141 -5.40 -1.99 -3.44
C GLN A 141 -6.62 -1.65 -4.30
N ALA A 142 -6.77 -2.27 -5.48
CA ALA A 142 -7.94 -2.06 -6.33
C ALA A 142 -9.21 -2.64 -5.67
N ALA A 143 -9.10 -3.80 -5.02
CA ALA A 143 -10.20 -4.40 -4.27
C ALA A 143 -10.60 -3.54 -3.06
N ALA A 144 -9.63 -3.15 -2.22
CA ALA A 144 -9.86 -2.29 -1.05
C ALA A 144 -10.44 -0.92 -1.44
N GLY A 145 -9.96 -0.32 -2.53
CA GLY A 145 -10.51 0.92 -3.07
C GLY A 145 -11.96 0.77 -3.55
N THR A 146 -12.28 -0.35 -4.20
CA THR A 146 -13.66 -0.63 -4.66
C THR A 146 -14.60 -0.88 -3.49
N VAL A 147 -14.13 -1.62 -2.48
CA VAL A 147 -14.83 -1.81 -1.20
C VAL A 147 -15.17 -0.46 -0.57
N ALA A 148 -14.21 0.45 -0.43
CA ALA A 148 -14.45 1.77 0.14
C ALA A 148 -15.51 2.59 -0.64
N VAL A 149 -15.52 2.48 -1.98
CA VAL A 149 -16.53 3.14 -2.83
C VAL A 149 -17.91 2.53 -2.65
N VAL A 150 -18.01 1.21 -2.59
CA VAL A 150 -19.26 0.48 -2.35
C VAL A 150 -19.80 0.75 -0.95
N SER A 151 -18.94 0.89 0.06
CA SER A 151 -19.32 1.30 1.41
C SER A 151 -19.98 2.69 1.43
N ALA A 152 -19.52 3.61 0.58
CA ALA A 152 -20.13 4.93 0.42
C ALA A 152 -21.39 4.93 -0.45
N ILE A 153 -21.47 4.05 -1.45
CA ILE A 153 -22.60 3.94 -2.39
C ILE A 153 -23.07 2.47 -2.46
N PRO A 154 -23.93 2.02 -1.53
CA PRO A 154 -24.30 0.61 -1.39
C PRO A 154 -24.98 -0.02 -2.61
N VAL A 155 -25.59 0.81 -3.47
CA VAL A 155 -26.22 0.37 -4.73
C VAL A 155 -25.22 -0.30 -5.68
N LEU A 156 -23.93 0.01 -5.56
CA LEU A 156 -22.86 -0.58 -6.36
C LEU A 156 -22.38 -1.94 -5.83
N GLY A 157 -22.83 -2.38 -4.65
CA GLY A 157 -22.36 -3.60 -3.98
C GLY A 157 -22.40 -4.88 -4.83
N PRO A 158 -23.48 -5.16 -5.58
CA PRO A 158 -23.52 -6.33 -6.46
C PRO A 158 -22.46 -6.34 -7.58
N TYR A 159 -21.89 -5.17 -7.93
CA TYR A 159 -20.96 -4.98 -9.04
C TYR A 159 -19.50 -4.77 -8.60
N HIS A 160 -19.17 -5.02 -7.34
CA HIS A 160 -17.83 -4.76 -6.78
C HIS A 160 -16.72 -5.49 -7.56
N LEU A 161 -16.96 -6.71 -8.04
CA LEU A 161 -15.97 -7.46 -8.81
C LEU A 161 -15.73 -6.82 -10.18
N GLU A 162 -16.79 -6.47 -10.89
CA GLU A 162 -16.74 -5.84 -12.22
C GLU A 162 -16.07 -4.47 -12.14
N ILE A 163 -16.39 -3.68 -11.10
CA ILE A 163 -15.76 -2.38 -10.85
C ILE A 163 -14.26 -2.57 -10.59
N THR A 164 -13.87 -3.53 -9.76
CA THR A 164 -12.46 -3.81 -9.46
C THR A 164 -11.69 -4.17 -10.74
N ILE A 165 -12.22 -5.09 -11.55
CA ILE A 165 -11.61 -5.49 -12.82
C ILE A 165 -11.52 -4.31 -13.78
N ALA A 166 -12.59 -3.52 -13.91
CA ALA A 166 -12.61 -2.33 -14.77
C ALA A 166 -11.54 -1.31 -14.35
N VAL A 167 -11.39 -1.04 -13.05
CA VAL A 167 -10.35 -0.14 -12.52
C VAL A 167 -8.95 -0.66 -12.86
N VAL A 168 -8.67 -1.95 -12.68
CA VAL A 168 -7.36 -2.54 -13.03
C VAL A 168 -7.08 -2.39 -14.53
N VAL A 169 -8.06 -2.67 -15.39
CA VAL A 169 -7.93 -2.51 -16.86
C VAL A 169 -7.70 -1.05 -17.24
N LEU A 170 -8.41 -0.11 -16.61
CA LEU A 170 -8.23 1.33 -16.84
C LEU A 170 -6.85 1.81 -16.39
N LEU A 171 -6.37 1.37 -15.23
CA LEU A 171 -5.02 1.68 -14.76
C LEU A 171 -3.95 1.10 -15.68
N CYS A 172 -4.15 -0.13 -16.16
CA CYS A 172 -3.29 -0.75 -17.17
C CYS A 172 -3.25 0.09 -18.45
N TYR A 173 -4.42 0.48 -18.97
CA TYR A 173 -4.54 1.33 -20.15
C TYR A 173 -3.87 2.70 -19.97
N ALA A 174 -4.09 3.36 -18.84
CA ALA A 174 -3.47 4.64 -18.49
C ALA A 174 -1.94 4.54 -18.40
N ASN A 175 -1.43 3.47 -17.77
CA ASN A 175 0.01 3.20 -17.69
C ASN A 175 0.63 2.94 -19.06
N LEU A 176 -0.05 2.22 -19.95
CA LEU A 176 0.41 2.00 -21.32
C LEU A 176 0.38 3.28 -22.17
N ARG A 177 -0.56 4.21 -21.90
CA ARG A 177 -0.61 5.54 -22.53
C ARG A 177 0.45 6.52 -22.03
N GLY A 178 1.18 6.18 -20.98
CA GLY A 178 2.23 7.03 -20.43
C GLY A 178 1.73 8.14 -19.52
N LEU A 179 0.64 7.94 -18.76
CA LEU A 179 0.15 8.90 -17.75
C LEU A 179 1.20 9.24 -16.66
N ARG A 180 2.33 8.51 -16.62
CA ARG A 180 3.40 8.55 -15.62
C ARG A 180 4.24 9.84 -15.63
N GLU A 181 3.89 10.85 -16.42
CA GLU A 181 4.66 12.09 -16.62
C GLU A 181 4.36 13.22 -15.62
N ALA A 182 3.50 13.02 -14.62
CA ALA A 182 3.02 14.12 -13.78
C ALA A 182 3.27 13.91 -12.27
N GLY A 183 4.53 14.01 -11.82
CA GLY A 183 4.86 13.76 -10.41
C GLY A 183 4.03 14.57 -9.39
N ARG A 184 3.73 15.85 -9.68
CA ARG A 184 2.97 16.72 -8.75
C ARG A 184 1.49 16.37 -8.59
N PRO A 185 0.66 16.26 -9.64
CA PRO A 185 -0.76 15.94 -9.46
C PRO A 185 -0.98 14.53 -8.88
N PHE A 186 -0.07 13.58 -9.11
CA PHE A 186 -0.15 12.25 -8.49
C PHE A 186 0.12 12.25 -6.98
N ALA A 187 0.79 13.27 -6.43
CA ALA A 187 0.99 13.40 -4.99
C ALA A 187 -0.25 13.90 -4.23
N VAL A 188 -1.17 14.59 -4.91
CA VAL A 188 -2.33 15.26 -4.29
C VAL A 188 -3.28 14.27 -3.61
N PRO A 189 -3.70 13.16 -4.25
CA PRO A 189 -4.61 12.19 -3.62
C PRO A 189 -4.03 11.59 -2.33
N THR A 190 -2.74 11.27 -2.32
CA THR A 190 -2.07 10.68 -1.15
C THR A 190 -2.08 11.61 0.05
N TYR A 191 -1.77 12.90 -0.17
CA TYR A 191 -1.81 13.89 0.91
C TYR A 191 -3.24 14.19 1.38
N PHE A 192 -4.19 14.22 0.45
CA PHE A 192 -5.59 14.40 0.78
C PHE A 192 -6.11 13.25 1.65
N PHE A 193 -5.83 12.00 1.25
CA PHE A 193 -6.17 10.81 2.04
C PHE A 193 -5.53 10.84 3.42
N ALA A 194 -4.21 11.05 3.51
CA ALA A 194 -3.51 11.12 4.79
C ALA A 194 -4.08 12.24 5.69
N GLY A 195 -4.39 13.40 5.13
CA GLY A 195 -5.02 14.51 5.85
C GLY A 195 -6.41 14.15 6.39
N MET A 196 -7.24 13.47 5.60
CA MET A 196 -8.57 13.02 6.02
C MET A 196 -8.51 12.00 7.16
N VAL A 197 -7.62 11.01 7.07
CA VAL A 197 -7.48 10.00 8.14
C VAL A 197 -6.87 10.61 9.40
N VAL A 198 -5.88 11.51 9.27
CA VAL A 198 -5.35 12.27 10.43
C VAL A 198 -6.44 13.08 11.11
N LEU A 199 -7.28 13.78 10.33
CA LEU A 199 -8.41 14.55 10.87
C LEU A 199 -9.40 13.64 11.59
N MET A 200 -9.75 12.49 11.01
CA MET A 200 -10.61 11.49 11.64
C MET A 200 -10.03 11.01 12.98
N ILE A 201 -8.73 10.71 13.03
CA ILE A 201 -8.03 10.28 14.26
C ILE A 201 -8.10 11.39 15.32
N VAL A 202 -7.76 12.63 14.95
CA VAL A 202 -7.76 13.77 15.89
C VAL A 202 -9.16 14.04 16.43
N VAL A 203 -10.18 14.07 15.57
CA VAL A 203 -11.58 14.27 15.99
C VAL A 203 -12.06 13.11 16.87
N GLY A 204 -11.69 11.87 16.54
CA GLY A 204 -12.01 10.69 17.34
C GLY A 204 -11.39 10.76 18.74
N LEU A 205 -10.11 11.14 18.85
CA LEU A 205 -9.42 11.33 20.13
C LEU A 205 -10.08 12.44 20.96
N VAL A 206 -10.39 13.59 20.36
CA VAL A 206 -11.08 14.69 21.06
C VAL A 206 -12.45 14.26 21.58
N ARG A 207 -13.21 13.50 20.79
CA ARG A 207 -14.52 12.97 21.21
C ARG A 207 -14.42 11.93 22.31
N ASP A 208 -13.37 11.11 22.31
CA ASP A 208 -13.08 10.15 23.37
C ASP A 208 -12.79 10.85 24.69
N PHE A 209 -11.90 11.85 24.69
CA PHE A 209 -11.63 12.67 25.87
C PHE A 209 -12.85 13.45 26.37
N ALA A 210 -13.74 13.85 25.45
CA ALA A 210 -15.00 14.50 25.80
C ALA A 210 -16.09 13.51 26.27
N GLY A 211 -15.86 12.19 26.19
CA GLY A 211 -16.85 11.16 26.53
C GLY A 211 -18.06 11.08 25.58
N THR A 212 -17.95 11.69 24.39
CA THR A 212 -19.05 11.76 23.40
C THR A 212 -18.89 10.73 22.27
N LEU A 213 -17.84 9.90 22.34
CA LEU A 213 -17.57 8.91 21.32
C LEU A 213 -18.56 7.74 21.43
N PRO A 214 -19.33 7.42 20.38
CA PRO A 214 -20.26 6.30 20.40
C PRO A 214 -19.49 4.98 20.48
N ARG A 215 -20.01 4.05 21.29
CA ARG A 215 -19.60 2.65 21.29
C ARG A 215 -20.65 1.86 20.53
N TYR A 216 -20.22 1.14 19.50
CA TYR A 216 -21.09 0.24 18.76
C TYR A 216 -21.19 -1.07 19.51
N ASP A 217 -22.39 -1.66 19.57
CA ASP A 217 -22.58 -3.00 20.13
C ASP A 217 -22.38 -4.04 19.02
N PRO A 218 -21.29 -4.83 19.04
CA PRO A 218 -21.01 -5.83 18.00
C PRO A 218 -22.12 -6.87 17.85
N ALA A 219 -22.95 -7.09 18.89
CA ALA A 219 -24.04 -8.06 18.86
C ALA A 219 -25.30 -7.57 18.12
N GLN A 220 -25.41 -6.26 17.83
CA GLN A 220 -26.59 -5.67 17.18
C GLN A 220 -26.37 -5.29 15.70
N LEU A 221 -25.16 -5.44 15.17
CA LEU A 221 -24.88 -5.16 13.75
C LEU A 221 -25.19 -6.38 12.86
N ALA A 222 -26.27 -6.29 12.08
CA ALA A 222 -26.58 -7.29 11.05
C ALA A 222 -25.52 -7.28 9.93
N GLY A 223 -24.82 -8.41 9.71
CA GLY A 223 -23.78 -8.57 8.69
C GLY A 223 -22.33 -8.41 9.20
N ALA A 224 -22.16 -8.09 10.47
CA ALA A 224 -20.84 -8.04 11.11
C ALA A 224 -20.25 -9.45 11.33
N VAL A 225 -18.93 -9.54 11.45
CA VAL A 225 -18.23 -10.80 11.75
C VAL A 225 -18.77 -11.40 13.07
N PRO A 226 -19.16 -12.69 13.10
CA PRO A 226 -19.83 -13.29 14.24
C PRO A 226 -18.92 -13.33 15.46
N VAL A 227 -19.40 -12.73 16.55
CA VAL A 227 -18.74 -12.74 17.86
C VAL A 227 -19.11 -14.04 18.57
N GLN A 228 -18.28 -15.08 18.44
CA GLN A 228 -18.50 -16.33 19.18
C GLN A 228 -17.79 -16.29 20.55
N GLN A 229 -18.48 -16.77 21.59
CA GLN A 229 -17.91 -16.98 22.92
C GLN A 229 -17.09 -18.30 22.88
N GLY A 230 -15.77 -18.20 22.87
CA GLY A 230 -14.89 -19.37 22.79
C GLY A 230 -15.01 -20.30 24.00
N ASN A 231 -15.35 -21.58 23.78
CA ASN A 231 -15.25 -22.64 24.80
C ASN A 231 -13.78 -23.03 25.06
N GLY A 232 -13.41 -23.36 26.30
CA GLY A 232 -12.04 -23.53 26.81
C GLY A 232 -11.06 -24.49 26.10
N LEU A 233 -11.47 -25.21 25.05
CA LEU A 233 -10.58 -25.92 24.10
C LEU A 233 -9.69 -24.95 23.27
N VAL A 234 -9.95 -23.65 23.40
CA VAL A 234 -9.44 -22.57 22.56
C VAL A 234 -7.98 -22.16 22.84
N MET A 235 -7.34 -22.51 23.97
CA MET A 235 -6.02 -21.91 24.33
C MET A 235 -4.87 -22.14 23.31
N GLY A 236 -4.79 -23.33 22.70
CA GLY A 236 -3.82 -23.60 21.62
C GLY A 236 -4.21 -22.99 20.28
N ALA A 237 -5.52 -22.92 20.00
CA ALA A 237 -6.07 -22.20 18.86
C ALA A 237 -5.90 -20.67 19.03
N THR A 238 -5.88 -20.14 20.25
CA THR A 238 -5.71 -18.71 20.56
C THR A 238 -4.35 -18.21 20.09
N ILE A 239 -3.26 -18.96 20.33
CA ILE A 239 -1.93 -18.54 19.88
C ILE A 239 -1.86 -18.53 18.34
N LEU A 240 -2.37 -19.57 17.69
CA LEU A 240 -2.39 -19.63 16.22
C LEU A 240 -3.26 -18.50 15.62
N VAL A 241 -4.40 -18.20 16.24
CA VAL A 241 -5.27 -17.09 15.86
C VAL A 241 -4.57 -15.75 16.04
N VAL A 242 -3.89 -15.53 17.16
CA VAL A 242 -3.11 -14.30 17.39
C VAL A 242 -1.97 -14.16 16.38
N LEU A 243 -1.25 -15.25 16.08
CA LEU A 243 -0.19 -15.25 15.06
C LEU A 243 -0.75 -14.99 13.67
N ARG A 244 -1.93 -15.53 13.35
CA ARG A 244 -2.63 -15.30 12.08
C ARG A 244 -3.13 -13.86 11.96
N ALA A 245 -3.71 -13.31 13.01
CA ALA A 245 -4.12 -11.90 13.06
C ALA A 245 -2.91 -10.97 12.94
N PHE A 246 -1.79 -11.30 13.60
CA PHE A 246 -0.52 -10.58 13.43
C PHE A 246 0.01 -10.67 11.99
N ALA A 247 -0.04 -11.85 11.36
CA ALA A 247 0.41 -12.04 9.99
C ALA A 247 -0.43 -11.20 8.99
N ASN A 248 -1.75 -11.19 9.14
CA ASN A 248 -2.64 -10.39 8.31
C ASN A 248 -2.50 -8.88 8.59
N GLY A 249 -2.37 -8.48 9.86
CA GLY A 249 -2.09 -7.10 10.24
C GLY A 249 -0.73 -6.58 9.74
N GLY A 250 0.23 -7.48 9.55
CA GLY A 250 1.54 -7.18 8.95
C GLY A 250 1.44 -6.62 7.52
N SER A 251 0.31 -6.82 6.83
CA SER A 251 0.03 -6.17 5.54
C SER A 251 0.07 -4.63 5.62
N SER A 252 -0.16 -4.04 6.79
CA SER A 252 -0.01 -2.59 7.06
C SER A 252 1.41 -2.07 6.83
N LEU A 253 2.41 -2.96 6.76
CA LEU A 253 3.82 -2.60 6.56
C LEU A 253 4.26 -2.73 5.10
N THR A 254 3.40 -3.22 4.21
CA THR A 254 3.66 -3.28 2.77
C THR A 254 3.75 -1.88 2.19
N GLY A 255 4.52 -1.71 1.10
CA GLY A 255 4.74 -0.42 0.45
C GLY A 255 5.90 0.40 1.02
N VAL A 256 6.44 0.04 2.19
CA VAL A 256 7.62 0.72 2.77
C VAL A 256 8.86 0.52 1.87
N GLU A 257 8.93 -0.61 1.18
CA GLU A 257 9.95 -0.96 0.19
C GLU A 257 9.86 -0.16 -1.11
N ALA A 258 8.72 0.46 -1.44
CA ALA A 258 8.58 1.25 -2.66
C ALA A 258 9.59 2.41 -2.70
N ILE A 259 9.84 3.06 -1.56
CA ILE A 259 10.84 4.14 -1.43
C ILE A 259 12.26 3.58 -1.59
N SER A 260 12.57 2.42 -0.98
CA SER A 260 13.91 1.83 -1.04
C SER A 260 14.26 1.29 -2.43
N ASN A 261 13.25 0.83 -3.19
CA ASN A 261 13.41 0.39 -4.57
C ASN A 261 13.58 1.57 -5.55
N THR A 262 13.12 2.77 -5.18
CA THR A 262 13.02 3.94 -6.08
C THR A 262 13.96 5.10 -5.68
N VAL A 263 15.03 4.81 -4.94
CA VAL A 263 16.03 5.81 -4.48
C VAL A 263 16.62 6.63 -5.64
N SER A 264 16.78 6.02 -6.81
CA SER A 264 17.34 6.69 -8.00
C SER A 264 16.48 7.84 -8.54
N ALA A 265 15.17 7.86 -8.24
CA ALA A 265 14.24 8.90 -8.68
C ALA A 265 14.38 10.22 -7.89
N PHE A 266 15.05 10.19 -6.73
CA PHE A 266 15.23 11.37 -5.89
C PHE A 266 16.23 12.36 -6.47
N ARG A 267 16.06 13.65 -6.16
CA ARG A 267 17.09 14.68 -6.37
C ARG A 267 18.37 14.36 -5.58
N LYS A 268 19.54 14.67 -6.16
CA LYS A 268 20.81 14.55 -5.45
C LYS A 268 20.83 15.52 -4.24
N PRO A 269 21.37 15.10 -3.08
CA PRO A 269 21.88 13.78 -2.73
C PRO A 269 20.77 12.75 -2.48
N GLN A 270 20.72 11.68 -3.29
CA GLN A 270 19.62 10.70 -3.33
C GLN A 270 19.42 9.99 -1.99
N GLY A 271 20.45 9.34 -1.45
CA GLY A 271 20.33 8.55 -0.22
C GLY A 271 19.90 9.39 0.99
N ARG A 272 20.39 10.62 1.12
CA ARG A 272 20.02 11.52 2.23
C ARG A 272 18.56 11.98 2.12
N ASN A 273 18.08 12.19 0.90
CA ASN A 273 16.69 12.56 0.62
C ASN A 273 15.74 11.37 0.80
N ALA A 274 16.07 10.21 0.25
CA ALA A 274 15.31 8.97 0.43
C ALA A 274 15.21 8.60 1.91
N ARG A 275 16.30 8.70 2.69
CA ARG A 275 16.28 8.47 4.13
C ARG A 275 15.30 9.38 4.88
N LYS A 276 15.27 10.68 4.52
CA LYS A 276 14.33 11.64 5.14
C LYS A 276 12.88 11.26 4.82
N VAL A 277 12.59 10.99 3.54
CA VAL A 277 11.23 10.65 3.09
C VAL A 277 10.77 9.33 3.70
N LEU A 278 11.63 8.31 3.74
CA LEU A 278 11.35 7.04 4.41
C LEU A 278 11.00 7.23 5.89
N THR A 279 11.74 8.08 6.63
CA THR A 279 11.44 8.34 8.04
C THR A 279 10.10 9.07 8.20
N VAL A 280 9.82 10.08 7.38
CA VAL A 280 8.54 10.81 7.43
C VAL A 280 7.37 9.88 7.09
N MET A 281 7.51 9.08 6.04
CA MET A 281 6.52 8.09 5.64
C MET A 281 6.23 7.10 6.78
N ALA A 282 7.26 6.53 7.41
CA ALA A 282 7.08 5.59 8.51
C ALA A 282 6.41 6.23 9.74
N CYS A 283 6.72 7.49 10.04
CA CYS A 283 6.04 8.22 11.12
C CYS A 283 4.55 8.45 10.79
N VAL A 284 4.23 8.86 9.56
CA VAL A 284 2.84 9.04 9.12
C VAL A 284 2.11 7.71 9.19
N LEU A 285 2.66 6.65 8.59
CA LEU A 285 2.09 5.32 8.60
C LEU A 285 1.84 4.81 10.02
N GLY A 286 2.84 4.94 10.91
CA GLY A 286 2.70 4.51 12.30
C GLY A 286 1.61 5.29 13.06
N PHE A 287 1.47 6.59 12.79
CA PHE A 287 0.38 7.40 13.34
C PHE A 287 -0.98 6.96 12.80
N LEU A 288 -1.10 6.69 11.49
CA LEU A 288 -2.35 6.25 10.88
C LEU A 288 -2.78 4.88 11.41
N VAL A 289 -1.90 3.87 11.35
CA VAL A 289 -2.19 2.50 11.82
C VAL A 289 -2.49 2.51 13.32
N GLY A 290 -1.66 3.19 14.13
CA GLY A 290 -1.88 3.28 15.57
C GLY A 290 -3.19 3.99 15.93
N GLY A 291 -3.51 5.10 15.26
CA GLY A 291 -4.72 5.87 15.50
C GLY A 291 -5.99 5.13 15.07
N VAL A 292 -5.99 4.48 13.91
CA VAL A 292 -7.12 3.66 13.43
C VAL A 292 -7.35 2.47 14.37
N SER A 293 -6.30 1.72 14.73
CA SER A 293 -6.39 0.61 15.70
C SER A 293 -6.90 1.05 17.07
N TYR A 294 -6.47 2.23 17.55
CA TYR A 294 -6.97 2.79 18.80
C TYR A 294 -8.45 3.11 18.72
N LEU A 295 -8.90 3.85 17.70
CA LEU A 295 -10.31 4.18 17.55
C LEU A 295 -11.18 2.92 17.39
N ALA A 296 -10.71 1.92 16.63
CA ALA A 296 -11.42 0.64 16.50
C ALA A 296 -11.57 -0.08 17.85
N SER A 297 -10.53 -0.08 18.69
CA SER A 297 -10.57 -0.70 20.02
C SER A 297 -11.54 -0.01 20.98
N VAL A 298 -11.66 1.32 20.93
CA VAL A 298 -12.52 2.09 21.84
C VAL A 298 -13.98 2.05 21.38
N THR A 299 -14.22 2.21 20.07
CA THR A 299 -15.56 2.26 19.50
C THR A 299 -16.19 0.89 19.33
N HIS A 300 -15.43 -0.20 19.42
CA HIS A 300 -15.85 -1.55 19.07
C HIS A 300 -16.39 -1.64 17.63
N ALA A 301 -15.79 -0.86 16.72
CA ALA A 301 -16.12 -0.89 15.30
C ALA A 301 -15.86 -2.29 14.74
N THR A 302 -16.94 -2.99 14.40
CA THR A 302 -16.91 -4.41 14.04
C THR A 302 -16.91 -4.52 12.51
N PRO A 303 -15.89 -5.16 11.90
CA PRO A 303 -15.85 -5.34 10.45
C PRO A 303 -17.01 -6.21 9.96
N TYR A 304 -17.38 -6.03 8.69
CA TYR A 304 -18.44 -6.79 8.05
C TYR A 304 -17.89 -8.00 7.30
N GLN A 305 -18.62 -9.12 7.30
CA GLN A 305 -18.19 -10.35 6.62
C GLN A 305 -18.08 -10.19 5.10
N ALA A 306 -18.91 -9.33 4.51
CA ALA A 306 -18.93 -9.07 3.08
C ALA A 306 -17.84 -8.09 2.62
N GLY A 307 -17.07 -7.53 3.56
CA GLY A 307 -16.11 -6.45 3.31
C GLY A 307 -16.75 -5.09 3.03
N TYR A 308 -18.09 -4.98 2.99
CA TYR A 308 -18.79 -3.69 2.92
C TYR A 308 -20.10 -3.71 3.73
N PRO A 309 -20.46 -2.61 4.43
CA PRO A 309 -19.59 -1.45 4.66
C PRO A 309 -18.33 -1.84 5.44
N SER A 310 -17.19 -1.30 5.02
CA SER A 310 -15.86 -1.46 5.60
C SER A 310 -15.65 -0.48 6.75
#